data_AF-A0A1F3C8X1-F1
#
_entry.id   AF-A0A1F3C8X1-F1
#
_cell.length_a   1.000
_cell.length_b   1.000
_cell.length_c   1.000
_cell.angle_alpha   90.00
_cell.angle_beta   90.00
_cell.angle_gamma   90.00
#
_symmetry.space_group_name_H-M   'P 1'
#
loop_
_entity.id
_entity.type
_entity.pdbx_description
1 polymer ?
#
loop_
_entity_poly.entity_id
_entity_poly.type
_entity_poly.pdbx_seq_one_letter_code
_entity_poly.pdbx_strand_id
1 'polypeptide(L)'
;MTNYLWGHNRRFNSYSEYFRQNFGERVQKVTIDAGFTCPNRDGSKGTGGCTYCNNDAFNPSYCKPEKSIKQQIEEGMEFHINRYRRAKNYLAYFQAYSNTYAPLEHLKKIYSEALAIPGVVGLVIGTRPDCIDDEKLEYFKELSKSHYIIIEYGVESCYNKTLERINRGHTFEQSVEAIVKTHQLGIKTGAHFI
;
A
#
# COMPACT_ATOMS: atom_id res chain seq x y z
N MET A 1 -35.28 6.28 1.00
CA MET A 1 -33.85 6.60 0.79
C MET A 1 -33.07 5.29 0.85
N THR A 2 -32.26 4.97 -0.16
CA THR A 2 -31.48 3.72 -0.16
C THR A 2 -30.33 3.84 0.85
N ASN A 3 -30.34 3.00 1.88
CA ASN A 3 -29.20 2.83 2.77
C ASN A 3 -28.29 1.77 2.16
N TYR A 4 -27.07 2.17 1.78
CA TYR A 4 -26.03 1.25 1.33
C TYR A 4 -25.41 0.49 2.52
N LEU A 5 -24.64 -0.57 2.25
CA LEU A 5 -23.99 -1.42 3.27
C LEU A 5 -23.12 -0.65 4.27
N TRP A 6 -22.61 0.53 3.89
CA TRP A 6 -21.81 1.41 4.74
C TRP A 6 -22.65 2.40 5.57
N GLY A 7 -23.97 2.23 5.64
CA GLY A 7 -24.84 2.91 6.61
C GLY A 7 -25.20 4.36 6.28
N HIS A 8 -24.97 4.82 5.05
CA HIS A 8 -25.38 6.15 4.59
C HIS A 8 -25.80 6.16 3.12
N ASN A 9 -26.41 7.27 2.67
CA ASN A 9 -27.04 7.39 1.35
C ASN A 9 -26.08 7.75 0.18
N ARG A 10 -24.81 8.09 0.43
CA ARG A 10 -23.83 8.30 -0.66
C ARG A 10 -23.53 6.99 -1.37
N ARG A 11 -23.30 7.05 -2.69
CA ARG A 11 -23.00 5.89 -3.58
C ARG A 11 -21.64 5.23 -3.36
N PHE A 12 -20.77 5.84 -2.56
CA PHE A 12 -19.46 5.31 -2.21
C PHE A 12 -19.20 5.49 -0.73
N ASN A 13 -18.50 4.53 -0.12
CA ASN A 13 -17.95 4.69 1.21
C ASN A 13 -16.60 5.41 1.11
N SER A 14 -16.52 6.66 1.59
CA SER A 14 -15.25 7.37 1.54
C SER A 14 -14.26 6.74 2.52
N TYR A 15 -12.97 6.70 2.18
CA TYR A 15 -12.01 6.00 3.03
C TYR A 15 -11.87 6.64 4.43
N SER A 16 -12.07 7.96 4.53
CA SER A 16 -12.14 8.67 5.81
C SER A 16 -13.32 8.24 6.69
N GLU A 17 -14.44 7.87 6.08
CA GLU A 17 -15.67 7.44 6.79
C GLU A 17 -15.55 5.98 7.20
N TYR A 18 -15.04 5.14 6.30
CA TYR A 18 -14.66 3.77 6.61
C TYR A 18 -13.78 3.71 7.87
N PHE A 19 -12.69 4.49 7.93
CA PHE A 19 -11.83 4.48 9.11
C PHE A 19 -12.48 5.08 10.36
N ARG A 20 -13.28 6.15 10.22
CA ARG A 20 -14.04 6.68 11.37
C ARG A 20 -15.01 5.64 11.95
N GLN A 21 -15.64 4.82 11.11
CA GLN A 21 -16.51 3.72 11.57
C GLN A 21 -15.71 2.59 12.24
N ASN A 22 -14.53 2.25 11.71
CA ASN A 22 -13.73 1.13 12.22
C ASN A 22 -12.90 1.48 13.46
N PHE A 23 -12.43 2.72 13.59
CA PHE A 23 -11.52 3.16 14.67
C PHE A 23 -12.15 4.21 15.59
N GLY A 24 -13.37 4.67 15.33
CA GLY A 24 -14.02 5.75 16.08
C GLY A 24 -13.42 7.15 15.84
N GLU A 25 -12.25 7.23 15.21
CA GLU A 25 -11.53 8.48 14.96
C GLU A 25 -10.84 8.50 13.59
N ARG A 26 -10.17 9.61 13.29
CA ARG A 26 -9.42 9.75 12.05
C ARG A 26 -8.15 8.90 12.11
N VAL A 27 -7.93 8.11 11.06
CA VAL A 27 -6.66 7.45 10.78
C VAL A 27 -5.96 8.17 9.63
N GLN A 28 -4.69 8.53 9.80
CA GLN A 28 -3.92 9.28 8.81
C GLN A 28 -2.83 8.40 8.17
N LYS A 29 -2.80 8.32 6.83
CA LYS A 29 -1.68 7.67 6.12
C LYS A 29 -0.42 8.54 6.23
N VAL A 30 0.72 7.89 6.45
CA VAL A 30 2.07 8.49 6.39
C VAL A 30 2.85 7.74 5.33
N THR A 31 3.27 8.44 4.27
CA THR A 31 3.94 7.81 3.12
C THR A 31 5.38 7.47 3.47
N ILE A 32 5.84 6.31 3.01
CA ILE A 32 7.17 5.77 3.26
C ILE A 32 7.77 5.28 1.95
N ASP A 33 9.05 5.60 1.75
CA ASP A 33 9.89 5.08 0.69
C ASP A 33 10.98 4.23 1.35
N ALA A 34 10.82 2.92 1.27
CA ALA A 34 11.75 1.95 1.84
C ALA A 34 12.91 1.60 0.88
N GLY A 35 13.10 2.36 -0.21
CA GLY A 35 14.18 2.15 -1.16
C GLY A 35 14.01 0.93 -2.06
N PHE A 36 12.80 0.38 -2.16
CA PHE A 36 12.51 -0.74 -3.06
C PHE A 36 12.56 -0.31 -4.53
N THR A 37 12.77 -1.29 -5.40
CA THR A 37 12.61 -1.15 -6.86
C THR A 37 11.43 -2.02 -7.34
N CYS A 38 11.32 -2.26 -8.65
CA CYS A 38 10.42 -3.26 -9.19
C CYS A 38 11.01 -3.98 -10.42
N PRO A 39 10.50 -5.18 -10.78
CA PRO A 39 10.99 -5.97 -11.90
C PRO A 39 11.01 -5.26 -13.26
N ASN A 40 10.15 -4.24 -13.43
CA ASN A 40 10.07 -3.44 -14.65
C ASN A 40 11.13 -2.35 -14.74
N ARG A 41 11.88 -2.12 -13.67
CA ARG A 41 12.97 -1.12 -13.59
C ARG A 41 14.34 -1.75 -13.55
N ASP A 42 14.48 -2.90 -12.89
CA ASP A 42 15.78 -3.54 -12.64
C ASP A 42 16.27 -4.47 -13.76
N GLY A 43 15.45 -4.68 -14.81
CA GLY A 43 15.77 -5.55 -15.94
C GLY A 43 15.18 -6.96 -15.87
N SER A 44 14.56 -7.36 -14.75
CA SER A 44 14.05 -8.72 -14.57
C SER A 44 12.83 -9.02 -15.44
N LYS A 45 11.97 -8.03 -15.68
CA LYS A 45 10.81 -8.12 -16.58
C LYS A 45 10.75 -7.03 -17.65
N GLY A 46 11.51 -5.96 -17.46
CA GLY A 46 11.58 -4.83 -18.38
C GLY A 46 12.60 -3.83 -17.90
N THR A 47 12.83 -2.80 -18.71
CA THR A 47 13.74 -1.70 -18.40
C THR A 47 12.98 -0.37 -18.41
N GLY A 48 13.49 0.63 -17.69
CA GLY A 48 12.94 1.99 -17.67
C GLY A 48 11.66 2.21 -16.83
N GLY A 49 10.98 1.16 -16.38
CA GLY A 49 9.73 1.26 -15.61
C GLY A 49 8.48 1.47 -16.47
N CYS A 50 7.32 1.60 -15.81
CA CYS A 50 6.05 1.86 -16.51
C CYS A 50 6.09 3.27 -17.13
N THR A 51 5.47 3.46 -18.30
CA THR A 51 5.56 4.71 -19.09
C THR A 51 5.10 5.97 -18.32
N TYR A 52 4.19 5.82 -17.36
CA TYR A 52 3.65 6.91 -16.54
C TYR A 52 4.31 7.03 -15.15
N CYS A 53 5.24 6.13 -14.81
CA CYS A 53 5.76 6.00 -13.45
C CYS A 53 6.76 7.12 -13.14
N ASN A 54 6.34 8.03 -12.26
CA ASN A 54 7.21 9.07 -11.68
C ASN A 54 6.96 9.18 -10.17
N ASN A 55 7.55 8.30 -9.35
CA ASN A 55 7.34 8.32 -7.90
C ASN A 55 7.84 9.62 -7.25
N ASP A 56 8.88 10.25 -7.80
CA ASP A 56 9.41 11.52 -7.28
C ASP A 56 8.38 12.66 -7.32
N ALA A 57 7.40 12.58 -8.24
CA ALA A 57 6.30 13.55 -8.31
C ALA A 57 5.23 13.38 -7.21
N PHE A 58 5.22 12.24 -6.51
CA PHE A 58 4.17 11.88 -5.55
C PHE A 58 4.67 11.66 -4.12
N ASN A 59 5.98 11.53 -3.91
CA ASN A 59 6.58 11.37 -2.59
C ASN A 59 6.62 12.73 -1.84
N PRO A 60 6.11 12.81 -0.59
CA PRO A 60 6.30 13.99 0.25
C PRO A 60 7.79 14.27 0.51
N SER A 61 8.14 15.52 0.81
CA SER A 61 9.55 15.92 1.02
C SER A 61 10.27 15.19 2.17
N TYR A 62 9.52 14.66 3.14
CA TYR A 62 10.04 13.87 4.24
C TYR A 62 10.37 12.42 3.83
N CYS A 63 9.77 11.93 2.74
CA CYS A 63 9.82 10.56 2.26
C CYS A 63 11.03 10.38 1.33
N LYS A 64 12.13 9.88 1.91
CA LYS A 64 13.41 9.73 1.22
C LYS A 64 14.06 8.39 1.60
N PRO A 65 14.55 7.61 0.63
CA PRO A 65 15.07 6.26 0.88
C PRO A 65 16.36 6.24 1.71
N GLU A 66 17.08 7.37 1.82
CA GLU A 66 18.28 7.47 2.67
C GLU A 66 17.94 7.57 4.17
N LYS A 67 16.68 7.85 4.51
CA LYS A 67 16.20 7.94 5.90
C LYS A 67 15.67 6.60 6.39
N SER A 68 15.85 6.33 7.68
CA SER A 68 15.23 5.16 8.31
C SER A 68 13.70 5.23 8.24
N ILE A 69 13.05 4.06 8.30
CA ILE A 69 11.59 3.97 8.31
C ILE A 69 11.02 4.76 9.49
N LYS A 70 11.66 4.63 10.66
CA LYS A 70 11.31 5.42 11.84
C LYS A 70 11.34 6.92 11.59
N GLN A 71 12.44 7.44 11.02
CA GLN A 71 12.58 8.87 10.77
C GLN A 71 11.52 9.38 9.80
N GLN A 72 11.25 8.65 8.72
CA GLN A 72 10.21 9.04 7.75
C GLN A 72 8.82 9.10 8.39
N ILE A 73 8.49 8.15 9.27
CA ILE A 73 7.20 8.12 9.96
C ILE A 73 7.09 9.28 10.96
N GLU A 74 8.10 9.53 11.78
CA GLU A 74 8.10 10.63 12.76
C GLU A 74 7.96 11.99 12.09
N GLU A 75 8.75 12.27 11.05
CA GLU A 75 8.64 13.50 10.26
C GLU A 75 7.30 13.61 9.52
N GLY A 76 6.76 12.49 9.03
CA GLY A 76 5.47 12.48 8.36
C GLY A 76 4.29 12.73 9.32
N MET A 77 4.36 12.22 10.55
CA MET A 77 3.41 12.54 11.62
C MET A 77 3.48 14.03 11.97
N GLU A 78 4.69 14.59 12.13
CA GLU A 78 4.90 16.02 12.37
C GLU A 78 4.36 16.88 11.22
N PHE A 79 4.65 16.51 9.97
CA PHE A 79 4.15 17.19 8.79
C PHE A 79 2.62 17.26 8.77
N HIS A 80 1.96 16.17 9.16
CA HIS A 80 0.50 16.09 9.19
C HIS A 80 -0.14 16.71 10.43
N ILE A 81 0.59 16.94 11.53
CA ILE A 81 0.02 17.44 12.80
C ILE A 81 -0.63 18.82 12.61
N ASN A 82 -0.05 19.67 11.79
CA ASN A 82 -0.55 21.03 11.55
C ASN A 82 -1.94 21.03 10.90
N ARG A 83 -2.15 20.10 9.95
CA ARG A 83 -3.41 19.95 9.21
C ARG A 83 -4.41 19.05 9.92
N TYR A 84 -3.94 18.06 10.66
CA TYR A 84 -4.73 16.99 11.26
C TYR A 84 -4.41 16.80 12.75
N ARG A 85 -4.51 17.87 13.54
CA ARG A 85 -4.15 17.93 14.97
C ARG A 85 -4.79 16.86 15.88
N ARG A 86 -5.88 16.23 15.43
CA ARG A 86 -6.62 15.20 16.18
C ARG A 86 -6.29 13.76 15.75
N ALA A 87 -5.44 13.56 14.74
CA ALA A 87 -5.05 12.22 14.34
C ALA A 87 -4.10 11.63 15.39
N LYS A 88 -4.53 10.53 16.01
CA LYS A 88 -3.72 9.72 16.94
C LYS A 88 -3.28 8.39 16.33
N ASN A 89 -4.04 7.92 15.34
CA ASN A 89 -3.82 6.67 14.64
C ASN A 89 -3.27 6.94 13.24
N TYR A 90 -2.26 6.17 12.86
CA TYR A 90 -1.55 6.31 11.62
C TYR A 90 -1.43 4.98 10.89
N LEU A 91 -1.40 5.03 9.56
CA LEU A 91 -1.06 3.89 8.73
C LEU A 91 0.26 4.18 8.02
N ALA A 92 1.24 3.31 8.23
CA ALA A 92 2.48 3.33 7.48
C ALA A 92 2.19 2.91 6.04
N TYR A 93 2.30 3.85 5.11
CA TYR A 93 1.91 3.67 3.71
C TYR A 93 3.13 3.55 2.81
N PHE A 94 3.46 2.30 2.49
CA PHE A 94 4.52 1.92 1.57
C PHE A 94 3.99 2.03 0.14
N GLN A 95 4.24 3.17 -0.50
CA GLN A 95 3.64 3.51 -1.79
C GLN A 95 4.60 3.27 -2.96
N ALA A 96 5.88 3.60 -2.80
CA ALA A 96 6.82 3.64 -3.91
C ALA A 96 7.11 2.23 -4.45
N TYR A 97 7.03 2.08 -5.78
CA TYR A 97 7.44 0.87 -6.51
C TYR A 97 6.73 -0.43 -6.11
N SER A 98 7.45 -1.43 -5.58
CA SER A 98 6.92 -2.75 -5.25
C SER A 98 7.43 -3.19 -3.89
N ASN A 99 6.65 -2.91 -2.86
CA ASN A 99 7.07 -3.06 -1.47
C ASN A 99 7.09 -4.51 -0.98
N THR A 100 6.82 -5.48 -1.86
CA THR A 100 7.00 -6.91 -1.59
C THR A 100 8.11 -7.52 -2.44
N TYR A 101 8.82 -6.71 -3.23
CA TYR A 101 9.92 -7.15 -4.09
C TYR A 101 11.25 -7.24 -3.33
N ALA A 102 11.29 -8.12 -2.33
CA ALA A 102 12.48 -8.50 -1.57
C ALA A 102 12.24 -9.85 -0.85
N PRO A 103 13.31 -10.51 -0.36
CA PRO A 103 13.16 -11.69 0.49
C PRO A 103 12.34 -11.39 1.76
N LEU A 104 11.53 -12.36 2.20
CA LEU A 104 10.61 -12.17 3.33
C LEU A 104 11.31 -11.70 4.61
N GLU A 105 12.50 -12.22 4.90
CA GLU A 105 13.27 -11.82 6.09
C GLU A 105 13.67 -10.33 6.08
N HIS A 106 13.85 -9.73 4.90
CA HIS A 106 14.09 -8.29 4.79
C HIS A 106 12.79 -7.50 4.99
N LEU A 107 11.69 -7.97 4.39
CA LEU A 107 10.36 -7.37 4.56
C LEU A 107 9.92 -7.35 6.03
N LYS A 108 10.15 -8.45 6.77
CA LYS A 108 9.86 -8.54 8.21
C LYS A 108 10.50 -7.41 9.01
N LYS A 109 11.78 -7.12 8.75
CA LYS A 109 12.53 -6.05 9.44
C LYS A 109 11.87 -4.69 9.20
N ILE A 110 11.63 -4.33 7.94
CA ILE A 110 11.04 -3.05 7.53
C ILE A 110 9.65 -2.86 8.15
N TYR A 111 8.78 -3.87 8.03
CA TYR A 111 7.41 -3.76 8.52
C TYR A 111 7.32 -3.80 10.05
N SER A 112 8.19 -4.56 10.72
CA SER A 112 8.27 -4.56 12.18
C SER A 112 8.77 -3.22 12.74
N GLU A 113 9.72 -2.55 12.06
CA GLU A 113 10.18 -1.22 12.43
C GLU A 113 9.05 -0.20 12.37
N ALA A 114 8.25 -0.22 11.28
CA ALA A 114 7.10 0.67 11.14
C ALA A 114 6.02 0.43 12.21
N LEU A 115 5.69 -0.84 12.47
CA LEU A 115 4.66 -1.22 13.45
C LEU A 115 5.09 -0.97 14.90
N ALA A 116 6.39 -0.89 15.19
CA ALA A 116 6.90 -0.60 16.52
C ALA A 116 6.71 0.88 16.95
N ILE A 117 6.31 1.75 16.02
CA ILE A 117 6.18 3.19 16.30
C ILE A 117 4.82 3.48 16.95
N PRO A 118 4.78 4.17 18.11
CA PRO A 118 3.55 4.50 18.79
C PRO A 118 2.55 5.24 17.89
N GLY A 119 1.30 4.78 17.88
CA GLY A 119 0.22 5.36 17.07
C GLY A 119 0.12 4.79 15.65
N VAL A 120 1.10 4.00 15.17
CA VAL A 120 0.94 3.24 13.92
C VAL A 120 0.04 2.03 14.19
N VAL A 121 -1.17 2.04 13.63
CA VAL A 121 -2.18 0.99 13.85
C VAL A 121 -2.20 -0.07 12.74
N GLY A 122 -1.37 0.10 11.72
CA GLY A 122 -1.38 -0.78 10.57
C GLY A 122 -0.55 -0.31 9.39
N LEU A 123 -0.58 -1.14 8.35
CA LEU A 123 0.22 -1.00 7.15
C LEU A 123 -0.68 -0.93 5.92
N VAL A 124 -0.30 -0.07 4.98
CA VAL A 124 -0.79 -0.09 3.61
C VAL A 124 0.39 -0.42 2.71
N ILE A 125 0.33 -1.56 2.03
CA ILE A 125 1.43 -2.08 1.21
C ILE A 125 1.05 -1.99 -0.26
N GLY A 126 1.59 -1.00 -0.96
CA GLY A 126 1.50 -0.87 -2.41
C GLY A 126 2.47 -1.84 -3.09
N THR A 127 1.97 -2.75 -3.92
CA THR A 127 2.84 -3.67 -4.66
C THR A 127 2.28 -4.08 -6.01
N ARG A 128 3.14 -4.69 -6.83
CA ARG A 128 2.69 -5.32 -8.07
C ARG A 128 2.09 -6.70 -7.78
N PRO A 129 1.07 -7.13 -8.54
CA PRO A 129 0.47 -8.46 -8.41
C PRO A 129 1.45 -9.62 -8.57
N ASP A 130 2.49 -9.44 -9.37
CA ASP A 130 3.50 -10.46 -9.67
C ASP A 130 4.71 -10.43 -8.71
N CYS A 131 4.65 -9.62 -7.65
CA CYS A 131 5.70 -9.51 -6.63
C CYS A 131 5.25 -10.03 -5.26
N ILE A 132 4.09 -10.68 -5.17
CA ILE A 132 3.56 -11.28 -3.95
C ILE A 132 3.46 -12.80 -4.15
N ASP A 133 3.91 -13.57 -3.17
CA ASP A 133 3.82 -15.03 -3.15
C ASP A 133 3.20 -15.52 -1.84
N ASP A 134 2.96 -16.83 -1.77
CA ASP A 134 2.23 -17.45 -0.66
C ASP A 134 2.93 -17.26 0.70
N GLU A 135 4.27 -17.26 0.72
CA GLU A 135 5.05 -17.04 1.95
C GLU A 135 4.85 -15.62 2.49
N LYS A 136 4.88 -14.61 1.61
CA LYS A 136 4.60 -13.22 1.97
C LYS A 136 3.15 -13.02 2.38
N LEU A 137 2.20 -13.67 1.69
CA LEU A 137 0.79 -13.60 2.05
C LEU A 137 0.50 -14.19 3.43
N GLU A 138 1.09 -15.35 3.77
CA GLU A 138 0.91 -15.94 5.10
C GLU A 138 1.48 -15.02 6.19
N TYR A 139 2.63 -14.37 5.94
CA TYR A 139 3.16 -13.35 6.85
C TYR A 139 2.18 -12.17 7.06
N PHE A 140 1.63 -11.60 5.98
CA PHE A 140 0.67 -10.49 6.10
C PHE A 140 -0.65 -10.89 6.75
N LYS A 141 -1.10 -12.13 6.54
CA LYS A 141 -2.24 -12.71 7.25
C LYS A 141 -1.98 -12.78 8.75
N GLU A 142 -0.81 -13.24 9.18
CA GLU A 142 -0.45 -13.26 10.61
C GLU A 142 -0.44 -11.84 11.22
N LEU A 143 0.12 -10.85 10.51
CA LEU A 143 0.07 -9.46 10.94
C LEU A 143 -1.37 -8.91 11.02
N SER A 144 -2.24 -9.32 10.10
CA SER A 144 -3.63 -8.84 10.03
C SER A 144 -4.49 -9.25 11.22
N LYS A 145 -4.04 -10.23 12.02
CA LYS A 145 -4.73 -10.64 13.27
C LYS A 145 -4.67 -9.57 14.35
N SER A 146 -3.64 -8.72 14.36
CA SER A 146 -3.40 -7.70 15.39
C SER A 146 -3.30 -6.28 14.86
N HIS A 147 -3.11 -6.10 13.55
CA HIS A 147 -2.95 -4.79 12.92
C HIS A 147 -3.87 -4.65 11.71
N TYR A 148 -4.17 -3.40 11.33
CA TYR A 148 -4.85 -3.15 10.06
C TYR A 148 -3.88 -3.35 8.89
N ILE A 149 -4.05 -4.42 8.14
CA ILE A 149 -3.22 -4.71 6.96
C ILE A 149 -4.08 -4.65 5.69
N ILE A 150 -3.63 -3.85 4.73
CA ILE A 150 -4.19 -3.81 3.37
C ILE A 150 -3.05 -3.89 2.34
N ILE A 151 -3.23 -4.77 1.35
CA ILE A 151 -2.35 -4.84 0.18
C ILE A 151 -3.05 -4.14 -0.97
N GLU A 152 -2.43 -3.09 -1.50
CA GLU A 152 -2.93 -2.32 -2.63
C GLU A 152 -2.15 -2.75 -3.89
N TYR A 153 -2.86 -3.33 -4.86
CA TYR A 153 -2.28 -3.83 -6.10
C TYR A 153 -2.35 -2.77 -7.20
N GLY A 154 -1.22 -2.51 -7.86
CA GLY A 154 -1.21 -1.76 -9.12
C GLY A 154 -1.80 -2.60 -10.25
N VAL A 155 -3.11 -2.57 -10.45
CA VAL A 155 -3.81 -3.29 -11.54
C VAL A 155 -3.65 -2.52 -12.83
N GLU A 156 -3.82 -1.20 -12.75
CA GLU A 156 -3.70 -0.20 -13.80
C GLU A 156 -4.76 -0.32 -14.89
N SER A 157 -4.91 -1.47 -15.54
CA SER A 157 -5.92 -1.72 -16.56
C SER A 157 -6.43 -3.15 -16.54
N CYS A 158 -7.70 -3.33 -16.90
CA CYS A 158 -8.27 -4.65 -17.16
C CYS A 158 -8.00 -5.16 -18.59
N TYR A 159 -7.27 -4.39 -19.40
CA TYR A 159 -6.93 -4.75 -20.77
C TYR A 159 -5.43 -5.01 -20.92
N ASN A 160 -5.04 -6.25 -21.23
CA ASN A 160 -3.64 -6.62 -21.43
C ASN A 160 -2.94 -5.77 -22.52
N LYS A 161 -3.64 -5.41 -23.60
CA LYS A 161 -3.11 -4.47 -24.62
C LYS A 161 -2.68 -3.11 -24.04
N THR A 162 -3.39 -2.63 -23.02
CA THR A 162 -3.04 -1.36 -22.35
C THR A 162 -1.85 -1.57 -21.43
N LEU A 163 -1.82 -2.68 -20.68
CA LEU A 163 -0.71 -3.05 -19.80
C LEU A 163 0.61 -3.22 -20.58
N GLU A 164 0.55 -3.81 -21.77
CA GLU A 164 1.68 -3.90 -22.69
C GLU A 164 2.13 -2.51 -23.16
N ARG A 165 1.20 -1.68 -23.63
CA ARG A 165 1.50 -0.32 -24.13
C ARG A 165 2.19 0.56 -23.08
N ILE A 166 1.82 0.43 -21.81
CA ILE A 166 2.40 1.24 -20.71
C ILE A 166 3.62 0.59 -20.06
N ASN A 167 4.16 -0.48 -20.65
CA ASN A 167 5.27 -1.26 -20.11
C ASN A 167 5.03 -1.71 -18.66
N ARG A 168 3.86 -2.31 -18.39
CA ARG A 168 3.47 -2.72 -17.03
C ARG A 168 4.16 -4.01 -16.58
N GLY A 169 4.40 -4.95 -17.50
CA GLY A 169 5.14 -6.21 -17.23
C GLY A 169 4.42 -7.26 -16.36
N HIS A 170 3.11 -7.13 -16.17
CA HIS A 170 2.24 -8.20 -15.69
C HIS A 170 0.90 -8.14 -16.45
N THR A 171 0.12 -9.22 -16.39
CA THR A 171 -1.20 -9.28 -17.02
C THR A 171 -2.33 -8.94 -16.03
N PHE A 172 -3.53 -8.72 -16.55
CA PHE A 172 -4.72 -8.53 -15.72
C PHE A 172 -5.06 -9.81 -14.94
N GLU A 173 -4.85 -10.99 -15.53
CA GLU A 173 -5.07 -12.28 -14.88
C GLU A 173 -4.20 -12.44 -13.63
N GLN A 174 -2.93 -12.02 -13.68
CA GLN A 174 -2.05 -12.01 -12.51
C GLN A 174 -2.57 -11.06 -11.42
N SER A 175 -3.22 -9.96 -11.81
CA SER A 175 -3.89 -9.05 -10.86
C SER A 175 -5.06 -9.72 -10.17
N VAL A 176 -5.92 -10.38 -10.94
CA VAL A 176 -7.07 -11.12 -10.43
C VAL A 176 -6.61 -12.21 -9.46
N GLU A 177 -5.61 -13.01 -9.84
CA GLU A 177 -5.07 -14.08 -9.01
C GLU A 177 -4.57 -13.54 -7.66
N ALA A 178 -3.72 -12.51 -7.68
CA ALA A 178 -3.16 -11.93 -6.45
C ALA A 178 -4.26 -11.35 -5.54
N ILE A 179 -5.24 -10.64 -6.10
CA ILE A 179 -6.37 -10.07 -5.35
C ILE A 179 -7.21 -11.18 -4.71
N VAL A 180 -7.56 -12.22 -5.48
CA VAL A 180 -8.38 -13.33 -4.99
C VAL A 180 -7.66 -14.11 -3.89
N LYS A 181 -6.39 -14.49 -4.10
CA LYS A 181 -5.59 -15.18 -3.08
C LYS A 181 -5.50 -14.38 -1.78
N THR A 182 -5.23 -13.08 -1.88
CA THR A 182 -5.14 -12.18 -0.72
C THR A 182 -6.46 -12.09 0.03
N HIS A 183 -7.57 -11.93 -0.70
CA HIS A 183 -8.91 -11.88 -0.12
C HIS A 183 -9.31 -13.18 0.57
N GLN A 184 -8.98 -14.34 -0.01
CA GLN A 184 -9.26 -15.66 0.57
C GLN A 184 -8.56 -15.88 1.92
N LEU A 185 -7.43 -15.22 2.15
CA LEU A 185 -6.72 -15.23 3.43
C LEU A 185 -7.27 -14.21 4.45
N GLY A 186 -8.33 -13.49 4.11
CA GLY A 186 -8.95 -12.48 4.98
C GLY A 186 -8.20 -11.14 5.03
N ILE A 187 -7.17 -10.97 4.20
CA ILE A 187 -6.41 -9.73 4.11
C ILE A 187 -7.20 -8.72 3.26
N LYS A 188 -7.18 -7.45 3.66
CA LYS A 188 -7.85 -6.39 2.88
C LYS A 188 -7.09 -6.13 1.59
N THR A 189 -7.83 -5.88 0.52
CA THR A 189 -7.27 -5.59 -0.81
C THR A 189 -7.67 -4.20 -1.29
N GLY A 190 -6.77 -3.55 -2.01
CA GLY A 190 -7.04 -2.36 -2.80
C GLY A 190 -6.52 -2.54 -4.22
N ALA A 191 -7.06 -1.77 -5.16
CA ALA A 191 -6.64 -1.79 -6.54
C ALA A 191 -6.47 -0.37 -7.06
N HIS A 192 -5.33 -0.10 -7.69
CA HIS A 192 -5.05 1.14 -8.40
C HIS A 192 -5.32 0.94 -9.89
N PHE A 193 -5.94 1.93 -10.53
CA PHE A 193 -6.32 1.92 -11.95
C PHE A 193 -5.92 3.25 -12.61
N ILE A 194 -5.65 3.21 -13.92
CA ILE A 194 -5.38 4.37 -14.78
C ILE A 194 -6.26 4.37 -16.03
#